data_AF-A0A968A147-F1
#
_entry.id   AF-A0A968A147-F1
#
_cell.length_a   1.000
_cell.length_b   1.000
_cell.length_c   1.000
_cell.angle_alpha   90.00
_cell.angle_beta   90.00
_cell.angle_gamma   90.00
#
_symmetry.space_group_name_H-M   'P 1'
#
loop_
_entity.id
_entity.type
_entity.pdbx_description
1 polymer ?
#
loop_
_entity_poly.entity_id
_entity_poly.type
_entity_poly.pdbx_seq_one_letter_code
_entity_poly.pdbx_strand_id
1 'polypeptide(L)'
;MGYHDGSEGNVTFGNCTAFGWAVDLDNAELDVTVRILSDSNVITTTIADEYRGDINPVICPGGTCGFSVWLWGLITPGEEHLITAQAYDQGTGSWFDLIGTPKSLTCWGFPEGVHDGSEGIVDISECTAFGWAFDPDDYMRDVTVIILSDGITVTTTTADEYRGDINPVICPEG
;
A
#
# COMPACT_ATOMS: atom_id res chain seq x y z
N MET A 1 9.29 22.39 -8.83
CA MET A 1 10.37 21.38 -8.72
C MET A 1 9.90 20.27 -7.80
N GLY A 2 10.41 19.05 -7.95
CA GLY A 2 10.13 17.97 -7.00
C GLY A 2 10.71 16.66 -7.49
N TYR A 3 10.63 15.64 -6.64
CA TYR A 3 11.13 14.30 -6.92
C TYR A 3 10.10 13.27 -6.48
N HIS A 4 9.91 12.24 -7.30
CA HIS A 4 9.16 11.04 -6.98
C HIS A 4 10.13 10.02 -6.38
N ASP A 5 10.23 9.99 -5.04
CA ASP A 5 11.13 9.11 -4.28
C ASP A 5 10.59 7.67 -4.17
N GLY A 6 9.33 7.48 -4.55
CA GLY A 6 8.49 6.30 -4.33
C GLY A 6 9.06 4.94 -4.74
N SER A 7 8.32 3.90 -4.37
CA SER A 7 8.64 2.50 -4.65
C SER A 7 8.80 2.22 -6.15
N GLU A 8 9.69 1.29 -6.49
CA GLU A 8 9.90 0.79 -7.86
C GLU A 8 10.23 -0.71 -7.85
N GLY A 9 9.97 -1.39 -8.97
CA GLY A 9 10.11 -2.83 -9.11
C GLY A 9 8.96 -3.60 -8.46
N ASN A 10 9.25 -4.82 -8.02
CA ASN A 10 8.26 -5.66 -7.34
C ASN A 10 8.31 -5.41 -5.83
N VAL A 11 7.21 -4.92 -5.26
CA VAL A 11 7.11 -4.61 -3.83
C VAL A 11 5.94 -5.32 -3.18
N THR A 12 6.08 -5.59 -1.88
CA THR A 12 4.99 -6.16 -1.08
C THR A 12 3.86 -5.13 -0.88
N PHE A 13 2.66 -5.62 -0.53
CA PHE A 13 1.50 -4.80 -0.17
C PHE A 13 1.91 -3.65 0.78
N GLY A 14 2.68 -3.96 1.82
CA GLY A 14 3.23 -3.03 2.83
C GLY A 14 4.03 -1.84 2.29
N ASN A 15 4.57 -1.93 1.07
CA ASN A 15 5.42 -0.92 0.44
C ASN A 15 4.81 -0.38 -0.86
N CYS A 16 3.53 -0.64 -1.11
CA CYS A 16 2.83 -0.18 -2.30
C CYS A 16 2.47 1.31 -2.20
N THR A 17 3.48 2.17 -2.34
CA THR A 17 3.36 3.62 -2.12
C THR A 17 4.05 4.45 -3.18
N ALA A 18 3.40 5.53 -3.60
CA ALA A 18 4.05 6.65 -4.29
C ALA A 18 4.29 7.78 -3.29
N PHE A 19 5.53 8.18 -3.10
CA PHE A 19 5.88 9.26 -2.18
C PHE A 19 7.01 10.11 -2.75
N GLY A 20 7.18 11.30 -2.21
CA GLY A 20 8.20 12.22 -2.71
C GLY A 20 8.07 13.59 -2.08
N TRP A 21 8.49 14.60 -2.81
CA TRP A 21 8.29 16.00 -2.45
C TRP A 21 8.07 16.86 -3.69
N ALA A 22 7.36 17.96 -3.52
CA ALA A 22 7.12 18.94 -4.58
C ALA A 22 6.99 20.34 -3.98
N VAL A 23 7.56 21.33 -4.69
CA VAL A 23 7.47 22.74 -4.34
C VAL A 23 7.31 23.58 -5.61
N ASP A 24 6.44 24.58 -5.56
CA ASP A 24 6.41 25.68 -6.53
C ASP A 24 7.40 26.76 -6.07
N LEU A 25 8.48 26.98 -6.84
CA LEU A 25 9.53 27.93 -6.45
C LEU A 25 9.08 29.39 -6.54
N ASP A 26 8.03 29.68 -7.31
CA ASP A 26 7.45 31.02 -7.36
C ASP A 26 6.67 31.33 -6.07
N ASN A 27 6.30 30.29 -5.30
CA ASN A 27 5.55 30.42 -4.05
C ASN A 27 5.88 29.30 -3.04
N ALA A 28 7.15 29.20 -2.65
CA ALA A 28 7.69 28.07 -1.91
C ALA A 28 7.13 27.84 -0.49
N GLU A 29 6.39 28.81 0.06
CA GLU A 29 5.72 28.71 1.36
C GLU A 29 4.31 28.06 1.27
N LEU A 30 3.82 27.78 0.06
CA LEU A 30 2.52 27.15 -0.16
C LEU A 30 2.66 25.69 -0.55
N ASP A 31 1.85 24.85 0.09
CA ASP A 31 1.73 23.44 -0.29
C ASP A 31 1.15 23.32 -1.71
N VAL A 32 1.71 22.39 -2.49
CA VAL A 32 1.30 22.18 -3.89
C VAL A 32 0.44 20.94 -4.03
N THR A 33 -0.52 20.99 -4.96
CA THR A 33 -1.30 19.80 -5.31
C THR A 33 -0.45 18.86 -6.16
N VAL A 34 -0.45 17.58 -5.81
CA VAL A 34 0.18 16.49 -6.55
C VAL A 34 -0.91 15.55 -7.05
N ARG A 35 -0.79 15.06 -8.29
CA ARG A 35 -1.62 13.98 -8.80
C ARG A 35 -0.75 12.78 -9.12
N ILE A 36 -1.30 11.60 -8.86
CA ILE A 36 -0.68 10.32 -9.19
C ILE A 36 -1.46 9.70 -10.34
N LEU A 37 -0.71 9.20 -11.32
CA LEU A 37 -1.23 8.50 -12.48
C LEU A 37 -0.71 7.07 -12.48
N SER A 38 -1.55 6.13 -12.90
CA SER A 38 -1.16 4.79 -13.32
C SER A 38 -1.40 4.68 -14.82
N ASP A 39 -0.36 4.34 -15.58
CA ASP A 39 -0.46 4.11 -17.03
C ASP A 39 -1.12 5.29 -17.76
N SER A 40 -0.72 6.51 -17.38
CA SER A 40 -1.23 7.80 -17.88
C SER A 40 -2.67 8.17 -17.46
N ASN A 41 -3.33 7.38 -16.60
CA ASN A 41 -4.64 7.72 -16.04
C ASN A 41 -4.48 8.24 -14.61
N VAL A 42 -5.09 9.38 -14.29
CA VAL A 42 -5.09 9.90 -12.91
C VAL A 42 -5.89 8.94 -12.02
N ILE A 43 -5.22 8.39 -11.00
CA ILE A 43 -5.84 7.48 -10.01
C ILE A 43 -6.17 8.20 -8.71
N THR A 44 -5.42 9.26 -8.35
CA THR A 44 -5.70 10.08 -7.16
C THR A 44 -4.98 11.42 -7.19
N THR A 45 -5.37 12.31 -6.29
CA THR A 45 -4.75 13.62 -6.02
C THR A 45 -4.51 13.78 -4.52
N THR A 46 -3.39 14.38 -4.16
CA THR A 46 -2.99 14.69 -2.78
C THR A 46 -2.37 16.09 -2.70
N ILE A 47 -2.05 16.54 -1.50
CA ILE A 47 -1.29 17.76 -1.24
C ILE A 47 0.11 17.37 -0.77
N ALA A 48 1.12 18.15 -1.17
CA ALA A 48 2.47 18.02 -0.67
C ALA A 48 2.67 18.86 0.60
N ASP A 49 2.11 18.41 1.73
CA ASP A 49 2.12 19.09 3.02
C ASP A 49 2.85 18.29 4.13
N GLU A 50 3.42 17.14 3.81
CA GLU A 50 4.14 16.31 4.77
C GLU A 50 5.55 16.84 5.07
N TYR A 51 6.00 16.66 6.30
CA TYR A 51 7.33 17.14 6.71
C TYR A 51 8.48 16.33 6.10
N ARG A 52 9.45 17.02 5.51
CA ARG A 52 10.66 16.52 4.88
C ARG A 52 11.89 17.32 5.32
N GLY A 53 12.45 16.93 6.46
CA GLY A 53 13.62 17.61 7.06
C GLY A 53 14.94 17.41 6.30
N ASP A 54 14.97 16.50 5.32
CA ASP A 54 16.11 16.26 4.43
C ASP A 54 16.18 17.26 3.26
N ILE A 55 15.09 17.99 2.97
CA ILE A 55 15.05 18.97 1.90
C ILE A 55 15.61 20.30 2.38
N ASN A 56 16.41 20.95 1.53
CA ASN A 56 17.01 22.24 1.86
C ASN A 56 15.90 23.26 2.19
N PRO A 57 15.95 23.93 3.36
CA PRO A 57 14.95 24.93 3.76
C PRO A 57 14.84 26.14 2.81
N VAL A 58 15.84 26.37 1.95
CA VAL A 58 15.76 27.38 0.88
C VAL A 58 14.79 26.95 -0.23
N ILE A 59 14.66 25.64 -0.47
CA ILE A 59 13.73 25.06 -1.45
C ILE A 59 12.35 24.86 -0.83
N CYS A 60 12.31 24.37 0.41
CA CYS A 60 11.09 24.04 1.12
C CYS A 60 11.08 24.75 2.48
N PRO A 61 10.78 26.06 2.50
CA PRO A 61 10.56 26.78 3.74
C PRO A 61 9.47 26.09 4.57
N GLY A 62 9.67 25.96 5.89
CA GLY A 62 8.77 25.21 6.77
C GLY A 62 8.96 23.68 6.75
N GLY A 63 9.56 23.14 5.70
CA GLY A 63 9.85 21.71 5.56
C GLY A 63 8.63 20.86 5.20
N THR A 64 7.45 21.43 5.00
CA THR A 64 6.20 20.73 4.64
C THR A 64 6.02 20.77 3.13
N CYS A 65 6.65 19.83 2.43
CA CYS A 65 6.58 19.72 0.97
C CYS A 65 6.59 18.27 0.50
N GLY A 66 6.47 17.32 1.43
CA GLY A 66 6.40 15.90 1.15
C GLY A 66 4.99 15.48 0.78
N PHE A 67 4.86 14.41 0.02
CA PHE A 67 3.58 13.73 -0.20
C PHE A 67 3.79 12.22 -0.08
N SER A 68 2.74 11.52 0.34
CA SER A 68 2.68 10.06 0.32
C SER A 68 1.28 9.59 -0.07
N VAL A 69 1.22 8.55 -0.90
CA VAL A 69 -0.01 7.94 -1.39
C VAL A 69 0.12 6.43 -1.29
N TRP A 70 -0.82 5.82 -0.58
CA TRP A 70 -1.03 4.38 -0.57
C TRP A 70 -1.71 3.95 -1.87
N LEU A 71 -1.04 3.09 -2.66
CA LEU A 71 -1.51 2.67 -3.99
C LEU A 71 -2.33 1.38 -3.95
N TRP A 72 -2.33 0.64 -2.84
CA TRP A 72 -3.14 -0.58 -2.73
C TRP A 72 -4.62 -0.26 -2.89
N GLY A 73 -5.31 -1.01 -3.76
CA GLY A 73 -6.71 -0.76 -4.12
C GLY A 73 -6.93 0.39 -5.12
N LEU A 74 -5.88 1.13 -5.50
CA LEU A 74 -5.93 2.10 -6.60
C LEU A 74 -5.35 1.55 -7.91
N ILE A 75 -4.51 0.53 -7.82
CA ILE A 75 -3.93 -0.22 -8.94
C ILE A 75 -4.16 -1.71 -8.76
N THR A 76 -4.03 -2.49 -9.84
CA THR A 76 -4.29 -3.93 -9.82
C THR A 76 -3.11 -4.67 -9.16
N PRO A 77 -3.32 -5.52 -8.14
CA PRO A 77 -2.25 -6.34 -7.58
C PRO A 77 -1.68 -7.34 -8.58
N GLY A 78 -0.39 -7.64 -8.48
CA GLY A 78 0.34 -8.59 -9.33
C GLY A 78 0.64 -8.11 -10.75
N GLU A 79 0.12 -6.95 -11.16
CA GLU A 79 0.37 -6.35 -12.47
C GLU A 79 1.41 -5.22 -12.38
N GLU A 80 2.24 -5.10 -13.42
CA GLU A 80 3.18 -3.98 -13.54
C GLU A 80 2.46 -2.74 -14.07
N HIS A 81 2.65 -1.62 -13.37
CA HIS A 81 2.11 -0.32 -13.72
C HIS A 81 3.22 0.73 -13.83
N LEU A 82 3.03 1.71 -14.73
CA LEU A 82 3.87 2.91 -14.77
C LEU A 82 3.25 4.00 -13.90
N ILE A 83 3.85 4.25 -12.74
CA ILE A 83 3.37 5.23 -11.78
C ILE A 83 4.03 6.58 -12.03
N THR A 84 3.20 7.58 -12.38
CA THR A 84 3.64 8.94 -12.62
C THR A 84 3.15 9.91 -11.54
N ALA A 85 4.06 10.71 -10.97
CA ALA A 85 3.70 11.81 -10.07
C ALA A 85 3.88 13.16 -10.78
N GLN A 86 2.87 14.01 -10.68
CA GLN A 86 2.88 15.36 -11.25
C GLN A 86 2.47 16.39 -10.21
N ALA A 87 3.13 17.55 -10.19
CA ALA A 87 2.74 18.68 -9.37
C ALA A 87 2.08 19.78 -10.20
N TYR A 88 1.10 20.46 -9.60
CA TYR A 88 0.41 21.59 -10.22
C TYR A 88 1.14 22.90 -9.90
N ASP A 89 1.50 23.63 -10.94
CA ASP A 89 2.02 24.99 -10.85
C ASP A 89 0.85 25.96 -11.07
N GLN A 90 0.55 26.77 -10.05
CA GLN A 90 -0.57 27.71 -10.08
C GLN A 90 -0.29 28.91 -11.01
N GLY A 91 0.97 29.33 -11.13
CA GLY A 91 1.37 30.47 -11.96
C GLY A 91 1.17 30.19 -13.44
N THR A 92 1.47 28.97 -13.89
CA THR A 92 1.28 28.55 -15.29
C THR A 92 -0.03 27.80 -15.53
N GLY A 93 -0.73 27.35 -14.49
CA GLY A 93 -1.96 26.59 -14.58
C GLY A 93 -1.77 25.19 -15.19
N SER A 94 -0.57 24.62 -15.04
CA SER A 94 -0.15 23.39 -15.72
C SER A 94 0.38 22.34 -14.76
N TRP A 95 0.29 21.08 -15.17
CA TRP A 95 0.88 19.95 -14.44
C TRP A 95 2.27 19.63 -14.99
N PHE A 96 3.22 19.38 -14.08
CA PHE A 96 4.59 19.05 -14.42
C PHE A 96 5.01 17.73 -13.80
N ASP A 97 5.66 16.90 -14.60
CA ASP A 97 6.27 15.65 -14.15
C ASP A 97 7.32 15.92 -13.07
N LEU A 98 7.23 15.18 -11.96
CA LEU A 98 8.28 15.18 -10.96
C LEU A 98 9.50 14.42 -11.47
N ILE A 99 10.68 14.82 -11.01
CA ILE A 99 11.92 14.11 -11.36
C ILE A 99 11.84 12.68 -10.80
N GLY A 100 12.35 11.69 -11.53
CA GLY A 100 12.29 10.27 -11.14
C GLY A 100 11.02 9.55 -11.59
N THR A 101 10.13 10.23 -12.32
CA THR A 101 8.92 9.66 -12.90
C THR A 101 9.11 9.29 -14.40
N PRO A 102 8.38 8.28 -14.94
CA PRO A 102 7.57 7.28 -14.25
C PRO A 102 8.43 6.24 -13.51
N LYS A 103 7.82 5.56 -12.52
CA LYS A 103 8.38 4.37 -11.88
C LYS A 103 7.62 3.12 -12.33
N SER A 104 8.34 2.09 -12.75
CA SER A 104 7.75 0.76 -12.99
C SER A 104 7.50 0.12 -11.64
N LEU A 105 6.26 -0.23 -11.31
CA LEU A 105 5.88 -0.75 -10.01
C LEU A 105 4.89 -1.91 -10.16
N THR A 106 5.20 -3.03 -9.53
CA THR A 106 4.28 -4.15 -9.32
C THR A 106 4.08 -4.32 -7.83
N CYS A 107 2.85 -4.13 -7.37
CA CYS A 107 2.49 -4.38 -5.98
C CYS A 107 1.86 -5.75 -5.85
N TRP A 108 2.29 -6.56 -4.90
CA TRP A 108 1.75 -7.90 -4.67
C TRP A 108 1.74 -8.22 -3.18
N GLY A 109 0.84 -9.08 -2.74
CA GLY A 109 0.79 -9.56 -1.37
C GLY A 109 0.82 -11.08 -1.32
N PHE A 110 1.25 -11.63 -0.19
CA PHE A 110 1.07 -13.05 0.09
C PHE A 110 -0.16 -13.22 0.96
N PRO A 111 -0.78 -14.41 0.96
CA PRO A 111 -1.76 -14.74 1.98
C PRO A 111 -1.20 -14.47 3.37
N GLU A 112 -1.91 -13.65 4.13
CA GLU A 112 -1.60 -13.32 5.52
C GLU A 112 -2.61 -14.01 6.43
N GLY A 113 -2.20 -14.32 7.66
CA GLY A 113 -3.06 -15.01 8.59
C GLY A 113 -2.41 -15.22 9.95
N VAL A 114 -3.23 -15.64 10.91
CA VAL A 114 -2.81 -15.96 12.26
C VAL A 114 -3.38 -17.32 12.65
N HIS A 115 -2.52 -18.16 13.22
CA HIS A 115 -2.95 -19.32 13.99
C HIS A 115 -3.16 -18.87 15.44
N ASP A 116 -4.41 -18.69 15.83
CA ASP A 116 -4.83 -18.28 17.18
C ASP A 116 -5.45 -19.44 17.98
N GLY A 117 -5.18 -20.67 17.52
CA GLY A 117 -5.55 -21.93 18.18
C GLY A 117 -4.96 -22.15 19.57
N SER A 118 -5.45 -23.19 20.25
CA SER A 118 -4.99 -23.56 21.59
C SER A 118 -3.48 -23.88 21.65
N GLU A 119 -2.81 -23.50 22.75
CA GLU A 119 -1.39 -23.76 23.00
C GLU A 119 -1.17 -24.67 24.23
N GLY A 120 -0.18 -25.57 24.16
CA GLY A 120 0.25 -26.38 25.29
C GLY A 120 -0.44 -27.75 25.37
N ILE A 121 -0.57 -28.28 26.60
CA ILE A 121 -1.29 -29.53 26.86
C ILE A 121 -2.76 -29.17 27.07
N VAL A 122 -3.61 -29.64 26.16
CA VAL A 122 -5.04 -29.35 26.15
C VAL A 122 -5.88 -30.62 26.22
N ASP A 123 -7.10 -30.51 26.71
CA ASP A 123 -8.05 -31.63 26.71
C ASP A 123 -8.54 -31.93 25.28
N ILE A 124 -9.09 -33.14 25.08
CA ILE A 124 -9.54 -33.58 23.76
C ILE A 124 -10.58 -32.64 23.10
N SER A 125 -11.38 -31.93 23.91
CA SER A 125 -12.36 -30.95 23.41
C SER A 125 -11.76 -29.66 22.87
N GLU A 126 -10.50 -29.37 23.20
CA GLU A 126 -9.78 -28.15 22.80
C GLU A 126 -8.63 -28.45 21.81
N CYS A 127 -8.47 -29.72 21.43
CA CYS A 127 -7.48 -30.20 20.47
C CYS A 127 -7.92 -29.88 19.03
N THR A 128 -7.96 -28.60 18.70
CA THR A 128 -8.35 -28.08 17.38
C THR A 128 -7.42 -26.95 16.98
N ALA A 129 -6.88 -27.01 15.76
CA ALA A 129 -6.16 -25.90 15.15
C ALA A 129 -7.17 -24.97 14.49
N PHE A 130 -7.12 -23.68 14.81
CA PHE A 130 -7.97 -22.66 14.21
C PHE A 130 -7.19 -21.35 14.06
N GLY A 131 -7.74 -20.47 13.24
CA GLY A 131 -7.05 -19.29 12.75
C GLY A 131 -7.94 -18.48 11.83
N TRP A 132 -7.32 -17.50 11.21
CA TRP A 132 -7.87 -16.79 10.05
C TRP A 132 -6.75 -16.56 9.04
N ALA A 133 -7.11 -16.49 7.77
CA ALA A 133 -6.20 -16.11 6.71
C ALA A 133 -6.96 -15.44 5.57
N PHE A 134 -6.32 -14.52 4.86
CA PHE A 134 -6.89 -13.82 3.69
C PHE A 134 -5.80 -13.59 2.65
N ASP A 135 -6.20 -13.36 1.40
CA ASP A 135 -5.31 -12.90 0.35
C ASP A 135 -5.45 -11.38 0.17
N PRO A 136 -4.43 -10.56 0.46
CA PRO A 136 -4.50 -9.11 0.23
C PRO A 136 -4.72 -8.75 -1.25
N ASP A 137 -4.33 -9.63 -2.19
CA ASP A 137 -4.53 -9.41 -3.63
C ASP A 137 -6.01 -9.58 -4.02
N ASP A 138 -6.78 -10.36 -3.26
CA ASP A 138 -8.20 -10.62 -3.49
C ASP A 138 -8.92 -10.94 -2.16
N TYR A 139 -9.38 -9.89 -1.48
CA TYR A 139 -10.08 -10.02 -0.18
C TYR A 139 -11.40 -10.79 -0.25
N MET A 140 -11.96 -11.00 -1.45
CA MET A 140 -13.22 -11.75 -1.62
C MET A 140 -12.98 -13.24 -1.82
N ARG A 141 -11.72 -13.66 -2.00
CA ARG A 141 -11.36 -15.04 -2.28
C ARG A 141 -10.88 -15.73 -1.03
N ASP A 142 -11.61 -16.77 -0.63
CA ASP A 142 -11.17 -17.64 0.45
C ASP A 142 -9.84 -18.32 0.09
N VAL A 143 -8.95 -18.40 1.07
CA VAL A 143 -7.63 -19.00 0.89
C VAL A 143 -7.60 -20.43 1.40
N THR A 144 -6.82 -21.29 0.72
CA THR A 144 -6.55 -22.64 1.20
C THR A 144 -5.52 -22.59 2.32
N VAL A 145 -5.84 -23.21 3.45
CA VAL A 145 -4.97 -23.34 4.61
C VAL A 145 -4.50 -24.78 4.73
N ILE A 146 -3.19 -24.98 4.89
CA ILE A 146 -2.58 -26.29 5.14
C ILE A 146 -2.28 -26.40 6.64
N ILE A 147 -2.81 -27.43 7.28
CA ILE A 147 -2.53 -27.73 8.69
C ILE A 147 -1.41 -28.78 8.76
N LEU A 148 -0.32 -28.40 9.43
CA LEU A 148 0.85 -29.24 9.63
C LEU A 148 0.97 -29.67 11.10
N SER A 149 1.31 -30.93 11.35
CA SER A 149 1.82 -31.42 12.65
C SER A 149 3.28 -31.79 12.45
N ASP A 150 4.18 -31.17 13.20
CA ASP A 150 5.63 -31.41 13.11
C ASP A 150 6.20 -31.29 11.69
N GLY A 151 5.65 -30.36 10.89
CA GLY A 151 6.03 -30.13 9.49
C GLY A 151 5.40 -31.10 8.49
N ILE A 152 4.56 -32.04 8.93
CA ILE A 152 3.85 -32.99 8.08
C ILE A 152 2.40 -32.55 7.88
N THR A 153 1.93 -32.53 6.65
CA THR A 153 0.53 -32.22 6.34
C THR A 153 -0.42 -33.22 6.96
N VAL A 154 -1.28 -32.73 7.84
CA VAL A 154 -2.37 -33.48 8.46
C VAL A 154 -3.64 -33.34 7.62
N THR A 155 -3.97 -32.10 7.24
CA THR A 155 -5.14 -31.80 6.42
C THR A 155 -4.99 -30.46 5.71
N THR A 156 -5.92 -30.19 4.81
CA THR A 156 -6.13 -28.88 4.18
C THR A 156 -7.56 -28.43 4.45
N THR A 157 -7.77 -27.15 4.69
CA THR A 157 -9.09 -26.54 4.86
C THR A 157 -9.15 -25.23 4.07
N THR A 158 -10.32 -24.62 4.03
CA THR A 158 -10.53 -23.27 3.49
C THR A 158 -10.70 -22.30 4.67
N ALA A 159 -10.20 -21.07 4.54
CA ALA A 159 -10.52 -19.98 5.45
C ALA A 159 -11.79 -19.25 4.97
N ASP A 160 -12.96 -19.86 5.19
CA ASP A 160 -14.28 -19.39 4.75
C ASP A 160 -15.26 -19.13 5.91
N GLU A 161 -14.80 -19.26 7.16
CA GLU A 161 -15.61 -19.00 8.35
C GLU A 161 -15.62 -17.51 8.74
N TYR A 162 -16.79 -17.00 9.11
CA TYR A 162 -16.95 -15.62 9.58
C TYR A 162 -16.25 -15.38 10.92
N ARG A 163 -15.45 -14.31 10.97
CA ARG A 163 -14.74 -13.84 12.16
C ARG A 163 -15.07 -12.38 12.45
N GLY A 164 -16.10 -12.13 13.25
CA GLY A 164 -16.54 -10.77 13.60
C GLY A 164 -15.55 -9.95 14.43
N ASP A 165 -14.47 -10.58 14.91
CA ASP A 165 -13.34 -9.94 15.58
C ASP A 165 -12.25 -9.44 14.60
N ILE A 166 -12.34 -9.79 13.31
CA ILE A 166 -11.42 -9.36 12.26
C ILE A 166 -12.00 -8.16 11.51
N ASN A 167 -11.13 -7.25 11.06
CA ASN A 167 -11.55 -6.08 10.29
C ASN A 167 -12.35 -6.53 9.05
N PRO A 168 -13.61 -6.08 8.88
CA PRO A 168 -14.47 -6.51 7.77
C PRO A 168 -13.97 -6.06 6.39
N VAL A 169 -12.98 -5.17 6.33
CA VAL A 169 -12.28 -4.85 5.07
C VAL A 169 -11.33 -5.99 4.66
N ILE A 170 -10.77 -6.70 5.62
CA ILE A 170 -9.78 -7.77 5.42
C ILE A 170 -10.47 -9.13 5.20
N CYS A 171 -11.59 -9.36 5.89
CA CYS A 171 -12.45 -10.52 5.71
C CYS A 171 -13.91 -10.05 5.61
N PRO A 172 -14.35 -9.59 4.42
CA PRO A 172 -15.73 -9.17 4.21
C PRO A 172 -16.71 -10.33 4.35
N GLU A 173 -17.93 -10.04 4.83
CA GLU A 173 -19.01 -11.03 4.88
C GLU A 173 -19.38 -11.48 3.45
N GLY A 174 -19.39 -12.79 3.21
CA GLY A 174 -19.87 -13.42 1.98
C GLY A 174 -21.39 -13.53 1.90
#